data_AF-A0A1I4G4F2-F1
#
_entry.id   AF-A0A1I4G4F2-F1
#
_cell.length_a   1.000
_cell.length_b   1.000
_cell.length_c   1.000
_cell.angle_alpha   90.00
_cell.angle_beta   90.00
_cell.angle_gamma   90.00
#
_symmetry.space_group_name_H-M   'P 1'
#
loop_
_entity.id
_entity.type
_entity.pdbx_description
1 polymer ?
#
loop_
_entity_poly.entity_id
_entity_poly.type
_entity_poly.pdbx_seq_one_letter_code
_entity_poly.pdbx_strand_id
1 'polypeptide(L)'
;MKPLGTTSDHFMKVHKMAKAAGADVVAAADVGALSQEDWAEMVTRCRACTWEQGCVRFLAQGGKEGPVDVPVDCVNRDQLNALAALKSGET
;
A
#
# COMPACT_ATOMS: atom_id res chain seq x y z
N MET A 1 0.65 6.07 24.75
CA MET A 1 0.60 5.21 23.54
C MET A 1 -0.46 5.80 22.61
N LYS A 2 -0.15 6.03 21.32
CA LYS A 2 -1.15 6.51 20.35
C LYS A 2 -2.07 5.33 19.98
N PRO A 3 -3.41 5.51 19.95
CA PRO A 3 -4.30 4.47 19.45
C PRO A 3 -4.02 4.18 17.98
N LEU A 4 -4.18 2.92 17.59
CA LEU A 4 -4.07 2.52 16.18
C LEU A 4 -5.19 3.19 15.37
N GLY A 5 -4.88 3.54 14.11
CA GLY A 5 -5.90 3.95 13.16
C GLY A 5 -6.94 2.86 12.93
N THR A 6 -8.11 3.23 12.39
CA THR A 6 -9.19 2.26 12.12
C THR A 6 -8.76 1.28 11.04
N THR A 7 -9.15 0.01 11.16
CA THR A 7 -8.76 -1.01 10.17
C THR A 7 -9.27 -0.67 8.78
N SER A 8 -10.53 -0.25 8.66
CA SER A 8 -11.16 0.08 7.37
C SER A 8 -10.47 1.25 6.66
N ASP A 9 -10.09 2.30 7.39
CA ASP A 9 -9.38 3.44 6.79
C ASP A 9 -8.01 3.02 6.25
N HIS A 10 -7.29 2.20 7.02
CA HIS A 10 -5.96 1.74 6.64
C HIS A 10 -5.99 0.69 5.54
N PHE A 11 -7.01 -0.16 5.52
CA PHE A 11 -7.29 -1.05 4.39
C PHE A 11 -7.42 -0.24 3.09
N MET A 12 -8.28 0.79 3.09
CA MET A 12 -8.44 1.67 1.92
C MET A 12 -7.18 2.46 1.57
N LYS A 13 -6.37 2.87 2.56
CA LYS A 13 -5.07 3.52 2.32
C LYS A 13 -4.08 2.56 1.65
N VAL A 14 -4.00 1.31 2.08
CA VAL A 14 -3.13 0.29 1.46
C VAL A 14 -3.51 0.09 -0.01
N HIS A 15 -4.80 -0.01 -0.35
CA HIS A 15 -5.22 -0.06 -1.76
C HIS A 15 -4.77 1.17 -2.56
N LYS A 16 -4.95 2.38 -2.01
CA LYS A 16 -4.58 3.61 -2.71
C LYS A 16 -3.06 3.72 -2.90
N MET A 17 -2.27 3.34 -1.88
CA MET A 17 -0.82 3.29 -1.97
C MET A 17 -0.35 2.25 -2.99
N ALA A 18 -0.99 1.08 -3.06
CA ALA A 18 -0.70 0.07 -4.07
C ALA A 18 -0.94 0.60 -5.48
N LYS A 19 -2.09 1.23 -5.72
CA LYS A 19 -2.38 1.86 -7.01
C LYS A 19 -1.36 2.94 -7.37
N ALA A 20 -0.98 3.77 -6.40
CA ALA A 20 0.07 4.77 -6.58
C ALA A 20 1.41 4.13 -6.95
N ALA A 21 1.74 2.94 -6.42
CA ALA A 21 2.94 2.19 -6.76
C ALA A 21 2.86 1.48 -8.14
N GLY A 22 1.69 1.47 -8.80
CA GLY A 22 1.44 0.63 -9.99
C GLY A 22 1.04 -0.82 -9.67
N ALA A 23 0.84 -1.16 -8.40
CA ALA A 23 0.36 -2.47 -7.96
C ALA A 23 -1.17 -2.52 -7.83
N ASP A 24 -1.72 -3.74 -7.74
CA ASP A 24 -3.10 -3.98 -7.30
C ASP A 24 -3.12 -5.14 -6.33
N VAL A 25 -3.36 -4.84 -5.06
CA VAL A 25 -3.38 -5.82 -3.97
C VAL A 25 -4.56 -6.80 -4.08
N VAL A 26 -5.68 -6.41 -4.74
CA VAL A 26 -6.79 -7.34 -4.98
C VAL A 26 -6.37 -8.38 -6.01
N ALA A 27 -5.90 -7.91 -7.17
CA ALA A 27 -5.45 -8.82 -8.23
C ALA A 27 -4.29 -9.72 -7.76
N ALA A 28 -3.35 -9.17 -6.98
CA ALA A 28 -2.27 -9.95 -6.40
C ALA A 28 -2.78 -11.03 -5.43
N ALA A 29 -3.81 -10.74 -4.64
CA ALA A 29 -4.42 -11.73 -3.77
C ALA A 29 -5.17 -12.80 -4.55
N ASP A 30 -5.92 -12.40 -5.59
CA ASP A 30 -6.70 -13.30 -6.44
C ASP A 30 -5.81 -14.35 -7.14
N VAL A 31 -4.61 -13.96 -7.59
CA VAL A 31 -3.64 -14.86 -8.22
C VAL A 31 -2.68 -15.55 -7.24
N GLY A 32 -2.85 -15.31 -5.93
CA GLY A 32 -2.01 -15.90 -4.88
C GLY A 32 -0.61 -15.29 -4.73
N ALA A 33 -0.31 -14.18 -5.42
CA ALA A 33 0.94 -13.44 -5.27
C ALA A 33 1.01 -12.62 -3.96
N LEU A 34 -0.13 -12.38 -3.32
CA LEU A 34 -0.25 -11.78 -1.99
C LEU A 34 -1.17 -12.66 -1.14
N SER A 35 -0.66 -13.25 -0.06
CA SER A 35 -1.54 -14.01 0.83
C SER A 35 -2.46 -13.07 1.62
N GLN A 36 -3.62 -13.59 2.06
CA GLN A 36 -4.53 -12.84 2.92
C GLN A 36 -3.88 -12.46 4.26
N GLU A 37 -2.98 -13.30 4.77
CA GLU A 37 -2.20 -13.05 5.99
C GLU A 37 -1.23 -11.88 5.78
N ASP A 38 -0.41 -11.94 4.73
CA ASP A 38 0.51 -10.86 4.38
C ASP A 38 -0.22 -9.53 4.18
N TRP A 39 -1.39 -9.56 3.55
CA TRP A 39 -2.19 -8.37 3.36
C TRP A 39 -2.72 -7.81 4.69
N ALA A 40 -3.24 -8.66 5.58
CA ALA A 40 -3.67 -8.24 6.91
C ALA A 40 -2.51 -7.65 7.73
N GLU A 41 -1.31 -8.20 7.60
CA GLU A 41 -0.10 -7.64 8.20
C GLU A 41 0.28 -6.28 7.63
N MET A 42 0.22 -6.10 6.30
CA MET A 42 0.46 -4.79 5.67
C MET A 42 -0.49 -3.72 6.22
N VAL A 43 -1.77 -4.05 6.40
CA VAL A 43 -2.75 -3.14 7.00
C VAL A 43 -2.38 -2.87 8.47
N THR A 44 -2.03 -3.89 9.23
CA THR A 44 -1.67 -3.76 10.65
C THR A 44 -0.42 -2.89 10.86
N ARG A 45 0.63 -3.10 10.07
CA ARG A 45 1.85 -2.27 10.05
C ARG A 45 1.51 -0.81 9.70
N CYS A 46 0.67 -0.60 8.69
CA CYS A 46 0.22 0.73 8.29
C CYS A 46 -0.54 1.46 9.42
N ARG A 47 -1.37 0.76 10.21
CA ARG A 47 -2.11 1.34 11.34
C ARG A 47 -1.22 1.86 12.46
N ALA A 48 -0.03 1.28 12.60
CA ALA A 48 0.96 1.67 13.60
C ALA A 48 1.94 2.73 13.07
N CYS A 49 1.89 3.10 11.79
CA CYS A 49 2.86 4.01 11.21
C CYS A 49 2.74 5.44 11.78
N THR A 50 3.89 6.11 11.91
CA THR A 50 3.98 7.49 12.41
C THR A 50 3.90 8.53 11.29
N TRP A 51 3.99 8.09 10.03
CA TRP A 51 4.02 8.95 8.83
C TRP A 51 2.63 9.24 8.23
N GLU A 52 1.60 9.29 9.08
CA GLU A 52 0.20 9.42 8.65
C GLU A 52 -0.08 10.72 7.87
N GLN A 53 0.43 11.86 8.34
CA GLN A 53 0.20 13.15 7.71
C GLN A 53 0.86 13.23 6.32
N GLY A 54 2.06 12.68 6.18
CA GLY A 54 2.76 12.58 4.90
C GLY A 54 2.00 11.69 3.91
N CYS A 55 1.49 10.55 4.38
CA CYS A 55 0.65 9.65 3.58
C CYS A 55 -0.62 10.34 3.07
N VAL A 56 -1.32 11.11 3.91
CA VAL A 56 -2.51 11.86 3.49
C VAL A 56 -2.16 12.90 2.41
N ARG A 57 -1.09 13.66 2.60
CA ARG A 57 -0.63 14.65 1.62
C ARG A 57 -0.25 14.01 0.29
N PHE A 58 0.51 12.93 0.32
CA PHE A 58 0.91 12.17 -0.86
C PHE A 58 -0.30 11.66 -1.64
N LEU A 59 -1.25 11.01 -0.96
CA LEU A 59 -2.47 10.50 -1.60
C LEU A 59 -3.41 11.60 -2.11
N ALA A 60 -3.35 12.80 -1.54
CA ALA A 60 -4.10 13.95 -2.02
C ALA A 60 -3.49 14.62 -3.26
N GLN A 61 -2.16 14.60 -3.41
CA GLN A 61 -1.43 15.38 -4.42
C GLN A 61 -1.23 14.68 -5.76
N GLY A 62 -1.26 13.35 -5.83
CA GLY A 62 -0.92 12.71 -7.11
C GLY A 62 -0.85 11.19 -7.11
N GLY A 63 -1.09 10.49 -5.99
CA GLY A 63 -1.17 9.02 -5.97
C GLY A 63 -2.32 8.40 -6.81
N LYS A 64 -2.95 9.19 -7.70
CA LYS A 64 -4.00 8.79 -8.65
C LYS A 64 -3.54 8.86 -10.11
N GLU A 65 -2.48 9.59 -10.43
CA GLU A 65 -2.00 9.85 -11.79
C GLU A 65 -0.74 9.02 -12.09
N GLY A 66 -0.95 7.72 -12.28
CA GLY A 66 0.10 6.79 -12.71
C GLY A 66 1.01 6.27 -11.59
N PRO A 67 1.94 5.36 -11.94
CA PRO A 67 2.93 4.85 -11.00
C PRO A 67 3.85 6.00 -10.57
N VAL A 68 3.86 6.27 -9.27
CA VAL A 68 4.75 7.22 -8.61
C VAL A 68 5.59 6.47 -7.58
N ASP A 69 6.80 6.97 -7.34
CA ASP A 69 7.68 6.37 -6.34
C ASP A 69 6.99 6.36 -4.97
N VAL A 70 6.85 5.17 -4.39
CA VAL A 70 6.33 5.03 -3.03
C VAL A 70 7.30 5.73 -2.07
N PRO A 71 6.81 6.65 -1.22
CA PRO A 71 7.65 7.42 -0.32
C PRO A 71 8.49 6.54 0.60
N VAL A 72 9.73 6.96 0.85
CA VAL A 72 10.72 6.23 1.68
C VAL A 72 10.20 5.92 3.09
N ASP A 73 9.33 6.79 3.63
CA ASP A 73 8.73 6.65 4.96
C ASP A 73 7.51 5.72 5.00
N CYS A 74 7.04 5.23 3.84
CA CYS A 74 5.95 4.25 3.82
C CYS A 74 6.46 2.90 4.31
N VAL A 75 5.93 2.43 5.45
CA VAL A 75 6.29 1.13 6.06
C VAL A 75 5.98 -0.09 5.18
N ASN A 76 5.17 0.07 4.13
CA ASN A 76 4.85 -0.99 3.17
C ASN A 76 5.59 -0.80 1.83
N ARG A 77 6.52 0.15 1.71
CA ARG A 77 7.18 0.53 0.45
C ARG A 77 7.73 -0.69 -0.30
N ASP A 78 8.55 -1.49 0.36
CA ASP A 78 9.26 -2.59 -0.29
C ASP A 78 8.27 -3.64 -0.83
N GLN A 79 7.26 -3.99 -0.03
CA GLN A 79 6.23 -4.94 -0.45
C GLN A 79 5.39 -4.40 -1.61
N LEU A 80 5.01 -3.12 -1.58
CA LEU A 80 4.25 -2.49 -2.65
C LEU A 80 5.04 -2.44 -3.96
N ASN A 81 6.33 -2.12 -3.88
CA ASN A 81 7.22 -2.11 -5.04
C ASN A 81 7.44 -3.52 -5.60
N ALA A 82 7.59 -4.53 -4.75
CA ALA A 82 7.69 -5.92 -5.17
C ALA A 82 6.43 -6.37 -5.93
N LEU A 83 5.24 -6.07 -5.40
CA LEU A 83 3.97 -6.37 -6.05
C LEU A 83 3.79 -5.61 -7.38
N ALA A 84 4.28 -4.37 -7.47
CA ALA A 84 4.24 -3.61 -8.71
C ALA A 84 5.15 -4.23 -9.79
N ALA A 85 6.33 -4.72 -9.41
CA ALA A 85 7.26 -5.37 -10.33
C ALA A 85 6.70 -6.69 -10.92
N LEU A 86 5.87 -7.42 -10.17
CA LEU A 86 5.21 -8.64 -10.67
C LEU A 86 4.27 -8.35 -11.84
N LYS A 87 3.57 -7.20 -11.83
CA LYS A 87 2.68 -6.79 -12.93
C LYS A 87 3.42 -6.43 -14.21
N SER A 88 4.70 -6.07 -14.13
CA SER A 88 5.51 -5.74 -15.31
C SER A 88 6.08 -6.96 -16.03
N GLY A 89 5.87 -8.18 -15.50
CA GLY A 89 6.39 -9.43 -16.04
C GLY A 89 5.38 -10.30 -16.81
N GLU A 90 4.14 -9.84 -17.00
CA GLU A 90 3.09 -10.57 -17.71
C GLU A 90 2.91 -9.98 -19.13
N THR A 91 3.65 -10.54 -20.09
CA THR A 91 3.43 -10.41 -21.55
C THR A 91 2.82 -11.68 -22.11
#